data_AF-A0A3Q8BTG1-F1
#
_entry.id   AF-A0A3Q8BTG1-F1
#
_cell.length_a   1.000
_cell.length_b   1.000
_cell.length_c   1.000
_cell.angle_alpha   90.00
_cell.angle_beta   90.00
_cell.angle_gamma   90.00
#
_symmetry.space_group_name_H-M   'P 1'
#
loop_
_entity.id
_entity.type
_entity.pdbx_description
1 polymer ?
#
loop_
_entity_poly.entity_id
_entity_poly.type
_entity_poly.pdbx_seq_one_letter_code
_entity_poly.pdbx_strand_id
1 'polypeptide(L)'
;MIKTETKNADVAIEDYTTTSVTDIPDEDIKIETNIQEDIAVTDLDIIKEPKIVLPKIRGLEALKEGVYSIDLENTINDMFLVIKNMEGQLHQVLKINSLLEKELADSKARISSLTKTKDHLEETITRMEAETPSKRELQMELDHLVDERNSAQTTIHEMKISLDRMRKALGQYQSEVGSLSEEKRDIITDVNFLETRLGTSNEKIASLEREVKYLKGEKLAHLSKIQSMEDELKMSLDEKYRLMKELKDSKNAMSELHSALEGTKLQAKKSFYQVGDDS
;
A
#
# COMPACT_ATOMS: atom_id res chain seq x y z
N MET A 1 7.63 -15.25 18.78
CA MET A 1 7.06 -15.77 17.52
C MET A 1 5.90 -14.87 17.13
N ILE A 2 6.11 -13.95 16.20
CA ILE A 2 5.07 -13.07 15.67
C ILE A 2 4.89 -13.49 14.21
N LYS A 3 3.75 -14.13 13.90
CA LYS A 3 3.36 -14.47 12.54
C LYS A 3 2.65 -13.26 11.95
N THR A 4 3.29 -12.55 11.03
CA THR A 4 2.63 -11.56 10.18
C THR A 4 2.31 -12.22 8.85
N GLU A 5 1.06 -12.68 8.72
CA GLU A 5 0.47 -13.10 7.46
C GLU A 5 0.27 -11.88 6.57
N THR A 6 1.04 -11.78 5.49
CA THR A 6 0.81 -10.82 4.41
C THR A 6 -0.04 -11.51 3.34
N LYS A 7 -1.35 -11.27 3.38
CA LYS A 7 -2.27 -11.62 2.29
C LYS A 7 -1.99 -10.70 1.10
N ASN A 8 -1.36 -11.25 0.07
CA ASN A 8 -1.39 -10.69 -1.28
C ASN A 8 -2.83 -10.84 -1.80
N ALA A 9 -3.54 -9.73 -1.91
CA ALA A 9 -4.75 -9.66 -2.71
C ALA A 9 -4.34 -9.09 -4.08
N ASP A 10 -4.44 -9.94 -5.09
CA ASP A 10 -4.31 -9.60 -6.50
C ASP A 10 -5.29 -8.48 -6.86
N VAL A 11 -4.74 -7.30 -7.18
CA VAL A 11 -5.52 -6.24 -7.82
C VAL A 11 -5.57 -6.59 -9.30
N ALA A 12 -6.69 -7.18 -9.71
CA ALA A 12 -7.07 -7.31 -11.10
C ALA A 12 -7.14 -5.90 -11.71
N ILE A 13 -6.24 -5.60 -12.64
CA ILE A 13 -6.32 -4.42 -13.49
C ILE A 13 -7.33 -4.78 -14.58
N GLU A 14 -8.55 -4.30 -14.43
CA GLU A 14 -9.56 -4.40 -15.48
C GLU A 14 -9.14 -3.54 -16.67
N ASP A 15 -9.02 -4.21 -17.81
CA ASP A 15 -8.66 -3.67 -19.10
C ASP A 15 -9.86 -2.90 -19.67
N TYR A 16 -9.93 -1.59 -19.42
CA TYR A 16 -10.94 -0.71 -20.01
C TYR A 16 -10.56 -0.36 -21.46
N THR A 17 -10.66 -1.36 -22.34
CA THR A 17 -10.73 -1.14 -23.78
C THR A 17 -12.00 -1.80 -24.32
N THR A 18 -13.13 -1.13 -24.13
CA THR A 18 -14.30 -1.39 -24.98
C THR A 18 -15.06 -0.09 -25.23
N THR A 19 -14.92 0.35 -26.48
CA THR A 19 -15.76 1.31 -27.18
C THR A 19 -17.24 0.94 -27.04
N SER A 20 -18.04 1.81 -26.43
CA SER A 20 -19.46 1.92 -26.74
C SER A 20 -19.79 3.40 -26.96
N VAL A 21 -19.66 3.82 -28.22
CA VAL A 21 -20.41 4.96 -28.74
C VAL A 21 -21.85 4.49 -28.82
N THR A 22 -22.64 4.76 -27.79
CA THR A 22 -24.10 4.62 -27.83
C THR A 22 -24.69 5.77 -27.04
N ASP A 23 -25.39 6.60 -27.79
CA ASP A 23 -26.55 7.39 -27.38
C ASP A 23 -26.26 8.45 -26.32
N ILE A 24 -25.74 9.57 -26.81
CA ILE A 24 -26.05 10.88 -26.23
C ILE A 24 -27.59 10.96 -26.24
N PRO A 25 -28.28 11.05 -25.09
CA PRO A 25 -29.68 11.38 -25.10
C PRO A 25 -29.78 12.80 -25.66
N ASP A 26 -30.46 12.95 -26.79
CA ASP A 26 -31.06 14.23 -27.17
C ASP A 26 -31.97 14.62 -26.00
N GLU A 27 -31.43 15.38 -25.04
CA GLU A 27 -32.26 16.21 -24.18
C GLU A 27 -32.88 17.26 -25.11
N ASP A 28 -34.02 16.87 -25.69
CA ASP A 28 -35.06 17.75 -26.17
C ASP A 28 -35.22 18.86 -25.12
N ILE A 29 -34.55 19.97 -25.37
CA ILE A 29 -34.87 21.24 -24.76
C ILE A 29 -36.32 21.48 -25.17
N LYS A 30 -37.23 21.16 -24.24
CA LYS A 30 -38.60 21.64 -24.24
C LYS A 30 -38.53 23.16 -24.17
N ILE A 31 -38.32 23.77 -25.32
CA ILE A 31 -38.81 25.11 -25.59
C ILE A 31 -40.32 24.92 -25.55
N GLU A 32 -40.91 25.15 -24.37
CA GLU A 32 -42.34 25.37 -24.24
C GLU A 32 -42.68 26.48 -25.23
N THR A 33 -43.20 26.07 -26.39
CA THR A 33 -43.80 26.93 -27.39
C THR A 33 -45.07 27.50 -26.78
N ASN A 34 -44.92 28.51 -25.94
CA ASN A 34 -46.03 29.29 -25.38
C ASN A 34 -46.56 30.33 -26.42
N ILE A 35 -46.56 29.96 -27.70
CA ILE A 35 -47.11 30.75 -28.81
C ILE A 35 -48.18 29.92 -29.54
N GLN A 36 -48.85 29.02 -28.83
CA GLN A 36 -49.85 28.13 -29.41
C GLN A 36 -51.16 28.18 -28.63
N GLU A 37 -51.62 29.38 -28.28
CA GLU A 37 -53.00 29.55 -27.79
C GLU A 37 -53.69 30.89 -28.12
N ASP A 38 -53.14 31.71 -29.02
CA ASP A 38 -53.82 32.94 -29.50
C ASP A 38 -53.85 33.01 -31.04
N ILE A 39 -54.07 31.86 -31.68
CA ILE A 39 -54.72 31.80 -32.99
C ILE A 39 -56.17 31.38 -32.76
N ALA A 40 -56.85 32.04 -31.82
CA ALA A 40 -58.26 32.29 -32.03
C ALA A 40 -58.31 33.21 -33.26
N VAL A 41 -58.50 32.61 -34.43
CA VAL A 41 -59.13 33.28 -35.56
C VAL A 41 -60.46 33.77 -35.00
N THR A 42 -60.47 34.98 -34.43
CA THR A 42 -61.70 35.71 -34.19
C THR A 42 -62.33 35.83 -35.56
N ASP A 43 -63.41 35.07 -35.74
CA ASP A 43 -64.32 35.07 -36.86
C ASP A 43 -64.27 36.40 -37.61
N LEU A 44 -63.57 36.40 -38.75
CA LEU A 44 -63.59 37.46 -39.76
C LEU A 44 -64.93 37.47 -40.50
N ASP A 45 -66.04 37.32 -39.76
CA ASP A 45 -67.39 37.19 -40.32
C ASP A 45 -68.13 38.52 -40.38
N ILE A 46 -67.41 39.65 -40.24
CA ILE A 46 -68.02 41.00 -40.23
C ILE A 46 -67.28 41.98 -41.14
N ILE A 47 -67.02 41.60 -42.40
CA ILE A 47 -67.00 42.61 -43.49
C ILE A 47 -67.73 42.04 -44.71
N LYS A 48 -69.02 41.71 -44.56
CA LYS A 48 -69.93 41.90 -45.70
C LYS A 48 -70.08 43.41 -45.84
N GLU A 49 -69.61 43.96 -46.96
CA GLU A 49 -69.84 45.35 -47.34
C GLU A 49 -71.27 45.75 -46.95
N PRO A 50 -71.49 46.73 -46.05
CA PRO A 50 -72.83 47.23 -45.83
C PRO A 50 -73.21 47.91 -47.14
N LYS A 51 -74.10 47.27 -47.91
CA LYS A 51 -74.72 47.87 -49.08
C LYS A 51 -75.53 49.05 -48.55
N ILE A 52 -74.92 50.23 -48.54
CA ILE A 52 -75.57 51.50 -48.18
C ILE A 52 -76.59 51.77 -49.27
N VAL A 53 -77.80 51.26 -49.09
CA VAL A 53 -78.94 51.58 -49.92
C VAL A 53 -79.60 52.79 -49.29
N LEU A 54 -79.36 53.97 -49.87
CA LEU A 54 -80.14 55.17 -49.57
C LEU A 54 -81.57 54.94 -50.08
N PRO A 55 -82.59 54.85 -49.22
CA PRO A 55 -83.96 54.70 -49.68
C PRO A 55 -84.40 56.01 -50.36
N LYS A 56 -85.10 55.89 -51.48
CA LYS A 56 -85.59 57.03 -52.26
C LYS A 56 -86.84 57.62 -51.59
N ILE A 57 -86.87 58.94 -51.41
CA ILE A 57 -88.04 59.66 -50.88
C ILE A 57 -89.00 59.91 -52.03
N ARG A 58 -90.04 59.08 -52.18
CA ARG A 58 -90.91 59.09 -53.37
C ARG A 58 -91.69 60.39 -53.51
N GLY A 59 -92.09 61.00 -52.41
CA GLY A 59 -92.79 62.28 -52.43
C GLY A 59 -91.95 63.49 -52.82
N LEU A 60 -90.62 63.44 -52.61
CA LEU A 60 -89.68 64.47 -53.07
C LEU A 60 -89.41 64.35 -54.58
N GLU A 61 -89.42 63.13 -55.12
CA GLU A 61 -89.41 62.89 -56.58
C GLU A 61 -90.70 63.42 -57.23
N ALA A 62 -91.87 63.25 -56.60
CA ALA A 62 -93.15 63.78 -57.10
C ALA A 62 -93.26 65.33 -57.07
N LEU A 63 -92.68 65.98 -56.05
CA LEU A 63 -92.52 67.45 -55.96
C LEU A 63 -91.63 68.00 -57.09
N LYS A 64 -90.57 67.26 -57.43
CA LYS A 64 -89.63 67.61 -58.50
C LYS A 64 -90.25 67.43 -59.91
N GLU A 65 -91.24 66.56 -60.04
CA GLU A 65 -91.96 66.27 -61.30
C GLU A 65 -93.24 67.12 -61.51
N GLY A 66 -93.54 68.08 -60.64
CA GLY A 66 -94.57 69.11 -60.87
C GLY A 66 -96.02 68.71 -60.55
N VAL A 67 -96.23 67.66 -59.74
CA VAL A 67 -97.56 67.21 -59.32
C VAL A 67 -97.98 67.94 -58.03
N TYR A 68 -99.04 68.76 -58.08
CA TYR A 68 -99.48 69.61 -56.94
C TYR A 68 -100.35 68.90 -55.88
N SER A 69 -100.66 67.61 -56.05
CA SER A 69 -101.34 66.79 -55.03
C SER A 69 -100.33 65.88 -54.33
N ILE A 70 -99.38 66.48 -53.63
CA ILE A 70 -98.44 65.70 -52.82
C ILE A 70 -99.11 65.38 -51.51
N ASP A 71 -99.22 64.09 -51.23
CA ASP A 71 -99.54 63.61 -49.89
C ASP A 71 -98.31 63.88 -49.00
N LEU A 72 -98.31 65.07 -48.40
CA LEU A 72 -97.22 65.52 -47.52
C LEU A 72 -97.00 64.50 -46.40
N GLU A 73 -98.06 63.86 -45.91
CA GLU A 73 -97.98 62.90 -44.81
C GLU A 73 -97.22 61.64 -45.25
N ASN A 74 -97.51 61.11 -46.44
CA ASN A 74 -96.74 60.00 -47.02
C ASN A 74 -95.29 60.37 -47.35
N THR A 75 -95.05 61.60 -47.83
CA THR A 75 -93.69 62.10 -48.11
C THR A 75 -92.87 62.25 -46.82
N ILE A 76 -93.48 62.77 -45.76
CA ILE A 76 -92.86 62.90 -44.43
C ILE A 76 -92.57 61.52 -43.85
N ASN A 77 -93.48 60.56 -43.99
CA ASN A 77 -93.26 59.17 -43.55
C ASN A 77 -92.10 58.49 -44.30
N ASP A 78 -91.98 58.70 -45.62
CA ASP A 78 -90.84 58.22 -46.41
C ASP A 78 -89.52 58.86 -45.96
N MET A 79 -89.52 60.18 -45.70
CA MET A 79 -88.36 60.88 -45.14
C MET A 79 -87.99 60.34 -43.77
N PHE A 80 -88.97 60.05 -42.91
CA PHE A 80 -88.75 59.49 -41.58
C PHE A 80 -88.14 58.08 -41.66
N LEU A 81 -88.60 57.25 -42.60
CA LEU A 81 -88.03 55.93 -42.86
C LEU A 81 -86.59 56.01 -43.38
N VAL A 82 -86.30 56.97 -44.26
CA VAL A 82 -84.94 57.23 -44.74
C VAL A 82 -84.02 57.66 -43.62
N ILE A 83 -84.45 58.62 -42.79
CA ILE A 83 -83.70 59.11 -41.63
C ILE A 83 -83.42 57.95 -40.67
N LYS A 84 -84.43 57.14 -40.32
CA LYS A 84 -84.28 55.99 -39.42
C LYS A 84 -83.30 54.93 -39.98
N ASN A 85 -83.32 54.69 -41.30
CA ASN A 85 -82.38 53.79 -41.95
C ASN A 85 -80.95 54.36 -41.97
N MET A 86 -80.79 55.66 -42.24
CA MET A 86 -79.51 56.34 -42.20
C MET A 86 -78.93 56.38 -40.79
N GLU A 87 -79.76 56.58 -39.76
CA GLU A 87 -79.36 56.51 -38.35
C GLU A 87 -78.87 55.11 -37.97
N GLY A 88 -79.55 54.06 -38.45
CA GLY A 88 -79.15 52.67 -38.26
C GLY A 88 -77.82 52.34 -38.96
N GLN A 89 -77.64 52.80 -40.21
CA GLN A 89 -76.38 52.65 -40.94
C GLN A 89 -75.24 53.43 -40.29
N LEU A 90 -75.50 54.65 -39.81
CA LEU A 90 -74.51 55.45 -39.07
C LEU A 90 -74.08 54.75 -37.78
N HIS A 91 -75.03 54.20 -37.01
CA HIS A 91 -74.73 53.40 -35.82
C HIS A 91 -73.86 52.18 -36.16
N GLN A 92 -74.13 51.52 -37.29
CA GLN A 92 -73.33 50.38 -37.74
C GLN A 92 -71.91 50.79 -38.12
N VAL A 93 -71.74 51.90 -38.84
CA VAL A 93 -70.41 52.44 -39.21
C VAL A 93 -69.64 52.85 -37.96
N LEU A 94 -70.27 53.52 -37.00
CA LEU A 94 -69.64 53.89 -35.73
C LEU A 94 -69.21 52.65 -34.93
N LYS A 95 -70.03 51.59 -34.92
CA LYS A 95 -69.67 50.32 -34.30
C LYS A 95 -68.47 49.67 -34.99
N ILE A 96 -68.43 49.65 -36.32
CA ILE A 96 -67.30 49.12 -37.10
C ILE A 96 -66.03 49.93 -36.82
N ASN A 97 -66.10 51.27 -36.81
CA ASN A 97 -64.94 52.10 -36.48
C ASN A 97 -64.43 51.83 -35.07
N SER A 98 -65.31 51.68 -34.08
CA SER A 98 -64.91 51.33 -32.73
C SER A 98 -64.22 49.95 -32.65
N LEU A 99 -64.69 48.96 -33.43
CA LEU A 99 -64.04 47.65 -33.52
C LEU A 99 -62.67 47.74 -34.20
N LEU A 100 -62.57 48.46 -35.32
CA LEU A 100 -61.30 48.66 -36.03
C LEU A 100 -60.27 49.43 -35.19
N GLU A 101 -60.70 50.43 -34.43
CA GLU A 101 -59.83 51.15 -33.50
C GLU A 101 -59.31 50.24 -32.39
N LYS A 102 -60.18 49.36 -31.87
CA LYS A 102 -59.78 48.35 -30.89
C LYS A 102 -58.79 47.35 -31.48
N GLU A 103 -59.08 46.76 -32.64
CA GLU A 103 -58.19 45.82 -33.32
C GLU A 103 -56.84 46.46 -33.67
N LEU A 104 -56.83 47.73 -34.08
CA LEU A 104 -55.61 48.47 -34.34
C LEU A 104 -54.79 48.68 -33.05
N ALA A 105 -55.45 48.98 -31.93
CA ALA A 105 -54.79 49.10 -30.64
C ALA A 105 -54.20 47.75 -30.18
N ASP A 106 -54.97 46.67 -30.30
CA ASP A 106 -54.55 45.31 -29.96
C ASP A 106 -53.38 44.86 -30.84
N SER A 107 -53.43 45.13 -32.15
CA SER A 107 -52.34 44.84 -33.08
C SER A 107 -51.08 45.64 -32.74
N LYS A 108 -51.18 46.92 -32.37
CA LYS A 108 -50.04 47.73 -31.94
C LYS A 108 -49.42 47.20 -30.65
N ALA A 109 -50.24 46.78 -29.68
CA ALA A 109 -49.77 46.16 -28.45
C ALA A 109 -49.02 44.85 -28.73
N ARG A 110 -49.56 44.01 -29.62
CA ARG A 110 -48.93 42.76 -30.06
C ARG A 110 -47.59 43.01 -30.74
N ILE A 111 -47.51 43.99 -31.65
CA ILE A 111 -46.25 44.37 -32.31
C ILE A 111 -45.22 44.82 -31.27
N SER A 112 -45.60 45.68 -30.33
CA SER A 112 -44.70 46.14 -29.27
C SER A 112 -44.17 44.98 -28.42
N SER A 113 -45.03 44.02 -28.08
CA SER A 113 -44.60 42.82 -27.35
C SER A 113 -43.64 41.95 -28.16
N LEU A 114 -43.92 41.73 -29.44
CA LEU A 114 -43.07 40.92 -30.33
C LEU A 114 -41.70 41.57 -30.56
N THR A 115 -41.65 42.91 -30.66
CA THR A 115 -40.38 43.62 -30.76
C THR A 115 -39.53 43.41 -29.50
N LYS A 116 -40.15 43.52 -28.32
CA LYS A 116 -39.43 43.28 -27.05
C LYS A 116 -38.91 41.85 -26.93
N THR A 117 -39.71 40.85 -27.33
CA THR A 117 -39.26 39.45 -27.29
C THR A 117 -38.15 39.19 -28.30
N LYS A 118 -38.23 39.79 -29.49
CA LYS A 118 -37.16 39.73 -30.49
C LYS A 118 -35.84 40.30 -29.92
N ASP A 119 -35.88 41.50 -29.34
CA ASP A 119 -34.69 42.16 -28.79
C ASP A 119 -34.07 41.30 -27.67
N HIS A 120 -34.90 40.71 -26.80
CA HIS A 120 -34.44 39.82 -25.73
C HIS A 120 -33.80 38.52 -26.25
N LEU A 121 -34.36 37.94 -27.32
CA LEU A 121 -33.79 36.74 -27.95
C LEU A 121 -32.47 37.06 -28.65
N GLU A 122 -32.34 38.20 -29.32
CA GLU A 122 -31.07 38.64 -29.92
C GLU A 122 -29.99 38.85 -28.85
N GLU A 123 -30.32 39.47 -27.72
CA GLU A 123 -29.40 39.60 -26.58
C GLU A 123 -28.97 38.24 -26.01
N THR A 124 -29.91 37.29 -25.91
CA THR A 124 -29.61 35.94 -25.43
C THR A 124 -28.70 35.18 -26.39
N ILE A 125 -28.95 35.27 -27.70
CA ILE A 125 -28.11 34.64 -28.73
C ILE A 125 -26.70 35.20 -28.66
N THR A 126 -26.53 36.52 -28.65
CA THR A 126 -25.20 37.15 -28.58
C THR A 126 -24.43 36.78 -27.31
N ARG A 127 -25.11 36.67 -26.16
CA ARG A 127 -24.48 36.17 -24.93
C ARG A 127 -24.03 34.72 -25.08
N MET A 128 -24.88 33.84 -25.60
CA MET A 128 -24.51 32.43 -25.81
C MET A 128 -23.37 32.28 -26.80
N GLU A 129 -23.34 33.05 -27.89
CA GLU A 129 -22.24 33.04 -28.85
C GLU A 129 -20.91 33.53 -28.24
N ALA A 130 -20.96 34.44 -27.27
CA ALA A 130 -19.78 34.91 -26.53
C ALA A 130 -19.29 33.91 -25.47
N GLU A 131 -20.22 33.17 -24.84
CA GLU A 131 -19.91 32.15 -23.82
C GLU A 131 -19.51 30.81 -24.43
N THR A 132 -19.96 30.51 -25.64
CA THR A 132 -19.66 29.24 -26.31
C THR A 132 -18.22 29.29 -26.84
N PRO A 133 -17.30 28.45 -26.31
CA PRO A 133 -15.94 28.42 -26.82
C PRO A 133 -15.96 28.05 -28.30
N SER A 134 -15.11 28.73 -29.06
CA SER A 134 -15.00 28.45 -30.48
C SER A 134 -14.53 27.01 -30.69
N LYS A 135 -14.94 26.40 -31.81
CA LYS A 135 -14.46 25.07 -32.21
C LYS A 135 -12.92 24.96 -32.16
N ARG A 136 -12.22 26.07 -32.40
CA ARG A 136 -10.76 26.13 -32.33
C ARG A 136 -10.23 26.00 -30.90
N GLU A 137 -10.86 26.65 -29.93
CA GLU A 137 -10.45 26.58 -28.52
C GLU A 137 -10.67 25.16 -27.97
N LEU A 138 -11.84 24.57 -28.26
CA LEU A 138 -12.11 23.18 -27.90
C LEU A 138 -11.11 22.21 -28.53
N GLN A 139 -10.69 22.46 -29.78
CA GLN A 139 -9.66 21.64 -30.42
C GLN A 139 -8.30 21.78 -29.72
N MET A 140 -7.91 23.00 -29.32
CA MET A 140 -6.66 23.23 -28.59
C MET A 140 -6.66 22.57 -27.21
N GLU A 141 -7.78 22.64 -26.49
CA GLU A 141 -7.94 21.97 -25.20
C GLU A 141 -7.89 20.45 -25.35
N LEU A 142 -8.53 19.90 -26.39
CA LEU A 142 -8.46 18.48 -26.71
C LEU A 142 -7.03 18.03 -26.99
N ASP A 143 -6.29 18.77 -27.83
CA ASP A 143 -4.89 18.45 -28.16
C ASP A 143 -4.01 18.49 -26.90
N HIS A 144 -4.21 19.48 -26.03
CA HIS A 144 -3.52 19.58 -24.74
C HIS A 144 -3.81 18.38 -23.83
N LEU A 145 -5.08 18.00 -23.68
CA LEU A 145 -5.48 16.83 -22.87
C LEU A 145 -4.92 15.52 -23.44
N VAL A 146 -4.80 15.41 -24.77
CA VAL A 146 -4.15 14.26 -25.42
C VAL A 146 -2.67 14.21 -25.05
N ASP A 147 -1.97 15.35 -25.09
CA ASP A 147 -0.55 15.43 -24.73
C ASP A 147 -0.32 15.12 -23.24
N GLU A 148 -1.13 15.67 -22.34
CA GLU A 148 -1.07 15.36 -20.91
C GLU A 148 -1.31 13.87 -20.65
N ARG A 149 -2.31 13.28 -21.30
CA ARG A 149 -2.61 11.85 -21.19
C ARG A 149 -1.46 10.99 -21.69
N ASN A 150 -0.83 11.35 -22.81
CA ASN A 150 0.32 10.63 -23.35
C ASN A 150 1.55 10.73 -22.43
N SER A 151 1.79 11.90 -21.83
CA SER A 151 2.85 12.13 -20.85
C SER A 151 2.63 11.30 -19.58
N ALA A 152 1.41 11.29 -19.07
CA ALA A 152 1.02 10.47 -17.92
C ALA A 152 1.20 8.97 -18.21
N GLN A 153 0.79 8.50 -19.40
CA GLN A 153 0.97 7.11 -19.82
C GLN A 153 2.45 6.71 -19.87
N THR A 154 3.32 7.59 -20.37
CA THR A 154 4.77 7.36 -20.40
C THR A 154 5.33 7.22 -18.98
N THR A 155 4.94 8.14 -18.09
CA THR A 155 5.35 8.12 -16.68
C THR A 155 4.90 6.83 -15.98
N ILE A 156 3.66 6.41 -16.19
CA ILE A 156 3.12 5.15 -15.64
C ILE A 156 3.93 3.95 -16.14
N HIS A 157 4.29 3.93 -17.42
CA HIS A 157 5.08 2.85 -17.99
C HIS A 157 6.48 2.77 -17.36
N GLU A 158 7.16 3.91 -17.19
CA GLU A 158 8.46 3.99 -16.52
C GLU A 158 8.38 3.54 -15.06
N MET A 159 7.34 3.98 -14.34
CA MET A 159 7.09 3.55 -12.96
C MET A 159 6.86 2.04 -12.88
N LYS A 160 6.15 1.44 -13.83
CA LYS A 160 5.93 -0.01 -13.90
C LYS A 160 7.24 -0.78 -14.09
N ILE A 161 8.10 -0.32 -15.01
CA ILE A 161 9.43 -0.91 -15.21
C ILE A 161 10.27 -0.79 -13.93
N SER A 162 10.23 0.37 -13.27
CA SER A 162 10.94 0.59 -12.01
C SER A 162 10.47 -0.36 -10.90
N LEU A 163 9.16 -0.53 -10.76
CA LEU A 163 8.55 -1.48 -9.82
C LEU A 163 9.01 -2.92 -10.07
N ASP A 164 9.04 -3.35 -11.33
CA ASP A 164 9.47 -4.71 -11.67
C ASP A 164 10.98 -4.93 -11.39
N ARG A 165 11.81 -3.90 -11.58
CA ARG A 165 13.22 -3.95 -11.18
C ARG A 165 13.36 -4.07 -9.66
N MET A 166 12.61 -3.26 -8.90
CA MET A 166 12.63 -3.32 -7.43
C MET A 166 12.15 -4.69 -6.91
N ARG A 167 11.09 -5.26 -7.51
CA ARG A 167 10.61 -6.60 -7.15
C ARG A 167 11.66 -7.68 -7.39
N LYS A 168 12.39 -7.62 -8.50
CA LYS A 168 13.50 -8.55 -8.78
C LYS A 168 14.63 -8.40 -7.76
N ALA A 169 15.03 -7.17 -7.44
CA ALA A 169 16.06 -6.91 -6.43
C ALA A 169 15.63 -7.41 -5.04
N LEU A 170 14.36 -7.20 -4.66
CA LEU A 170 13.80 -7.72 -3.42
C LEU A 170 13.91 -9.25 -3.35
N GLY A 171 13.57 -9.95 -4.44
CA GLY A 171 13.71 -11.40 -4.52
C GLY A 171 15.15 -11.88 -4.38
N GLN A 172 16.11 -11.16 -4.97
CA GLN A 172 17.54 -11.45 -4.80
C GLN A 172 17.99 -11.30 -3.35
N TYR A 173 17.65 -10.18 -2.70
CA TYR A 173 18.00 -9.97 -1.29
C TYR A 173 17.35 -10.99 -0.36
N GLN A 174 16.12 -11.41 -0.62
CA GLN A 174 15.47 -12.47 0.15
C GLN A 174 16.20 -13.81 0.02
N SER A 175 16.65 -14.15 -1.19
CA SER A 175 17.46 -15.36 -1.43
C SER A 175 18.81 -15.29 -0.72
N GLU A 176 19.48 -14.15 -0.78
CA GLU A 176 20.78 -13.92 -0.12
C GLU A 176 20.66 -14.01 1.41
N VAL A 177 19.64 -13.38 1.99
CA VAL A 177 19.33 -13.51 3.43
C VAL A 177 19.04 -14.96 3.81
N GLY A 178 18.33 -15.70 2.95
CA GLY A 178 18.11 -17.13 3.14
C GLY A 178 19.41 -17.92 3.21
N SER A 179 20.31 -17.72 2.25
CA SER A 179 21.63 -18.39 2.18
C SER A 179 22.50 -18.04 3.40
N LEU A 180 22.60 -16.77 3.76
CA LEU A 180 23.39 -16.32 4.92
C LEU A 180 22.84 -16.87 6.25
N SER A 181 21.52 -17.03 6.34
CA SER A 181 20.87 -17.61 7.52
C SER A 181 21.20 -19.10 7.68
N GLU A 182 21.29 -19.83 6.55
CA GLU A 182 21.72 -21.23 6.53
C GLU A 182 23.20 -21.36 6.89
N GLU A 183 24.08 -20.58 6.24
CA GLU A 183 25.51 -20.57 6.55
C GLU A 183 25.78 -20.25 8.02
N LYS A 184 25.07 -19.26 8.59
CA LYS A 184 25.14 -18.94 10.02
C LYS A 184 24.77 -20.13 10.89
N ARG A 185 23.74 -20.90 10.51
CA ARG A 185 23.32 -22.09 11.25
C ARG A 185 24.41 -23.16 11.23
N ASP A 186 25.02 -23.39 10.07
CA ASP A 186 26.09 -24.37 9.89
C ASP A 186 27.32 -23.99 10.73
N ILE A 187 27.73 -22.71 10.70
CA ILE A 187 28.82 -22.20 11.54
C ILE A 187 28.52 -22.41 13.03
N ILE A 188 27.29 -22.16 13.48
CA ILE A 188 26.91 -22.41 14.88
C ILE A 188 27.05 -23.90 15.22
N THR A 189 26.66 -24.80 14.33
CA THR A 189 26.83 -26.24 14.57
C THR A 189 28.30 -26.66 14.62
N ASP A 190 29.14 -26.10 13.76
CA ASP A 190 30.59 -26.36 13.75
C ASP A 190 31.25 -25.85 15.03
N VAL A 191 30.89 -24.66 15.49
CA VAL A 191 31.39 -24.11 16.76
C VAL A 191 31.02 -25.02 17.92
N ASN A 192 29.76 -25.44 18.04
CA ASN A 192 29.32 -26.36 19.10
C ASN A 192 30.08 -27.70 19.07
N PHE A 193 30.36 -28.22 17.87
CA PHE A 193 31.16 -29.42 17.71
C PHE A 193 32.60 -29.23 18.19
N LEU A 194 33.24 -28.12 17.80
CA LEU A 194 34.60 -27.78 18.21
C LEU A 194 34.69 -27.55 19.72
N GLU A 195 33.72 -26.88 20.33
CA GLU A 195 33.63 -26.68 21.78
C GLU A 195 33.54 -28.01 22.52
N THR A 196 32.70 -28.94 22.04
CA THR A 196 32.59 -30.29 22.61
C THR A 196 33.92 -31.04 22.52
N ARG A 197 34.56 -31.01 21.34
CA ARG A 197 35.86 -31.66 21.13
C ARG A 197 36.94 -31.05 22.02
N LEU A 198 36.97 -29.73 22.17
CA LEU A 198 37.88 -29.04 23.07
C LEU A 198 37.65 -29.45 24.53
N GLY A 199 36.39 -29.55 24.97
CA GLY A 199 36.01 -30.05 26.28
C GLY A 199 36.58 -31.44 26.57
N THR A 200 36.36 -32.39 25.67
CA THR A 200 36.92 -33.76 25.82
C THR A 200 38.44 -33.79 25.86
N SER A 201 39.11 -32.93 25.09
CA SER A 201 40.57 -32.82 25.11
C SER A 201 41.07 -32.26 26.44
N ASN A 202 40.38 -31.27 27.01
CA ASN A 202 40.73 -30.69 28.31
C ASN A 202 40.55 -31.72 29.44
N GLU A 203 39.50 -32.53 29.41
CA GLU A 203 39.30 -33.63 30.37
C GLU A 203 40.42 -34.67 30.29
N LYS A 204 40.85 -35.01 29.07
CA LYS A 204 41.99 -35.92 28.85
C LYS A 204 43.29 -35.35 29.41
N ILE A 205 43.56 -34.06 29.18
CA ILE A 205 44.73 -33.37 29.76
C ILE A 205 44.66 -33.43 31.29
N ALA A 206 43.51 -33.09 31.89
CA ALA A 206 43.34 -33.14 33.35
C ALA A 206 43.52 -34.56 33.93
N SER A 207 43.16 -35.60 33.17
CA SER A 207 43.43 -36.99 33.55
C SER A 207 44.92 -37.32 33.51
N LEU A 208 45.62 -36.94 32.43
CA LEU A 208 47.06 -37.16 32.30
C LEU A 208 47.85 -36.39 33.36
N GLU A 209 47.44 -35.17 33.71
CA GLU A 209 48.06 -34.40 34.79
C GLU A 209 47.94 -35.10 36.15
N ARG A 210 46.79 -35.72 36.44
CA ARG A 210 46.59 -36.52 37.65
C ARG A 210 47.48 -37.75 37.66
N GLU A 211 47.57 -38.45 36.54
CA GLU A 211 48.46 -39.61 36.37
C GLU A 211 49.93 -39.23 36.57
N VAL A 212 50.38 -38.11 35.99
CA VAL A 212 51.75 -37.60 36.19
C VAL A 212 52.03 -37.27 37.65
N LYS A 213 51.07 -36.67 38.37
CA LYS A 213 51.21 -36.40 39.81
C LYS A 213 51.32 -37.70 40.61
N TYR A 214 50.50 -38.70 40.27
CA TYR A 214 50.55 -40.02 40.91
C TYR A 214 51.90 -40.71 40.71
N LEU A 215 52.36 -40.81 39.46
CA LEU A 215 53.66 -41.42 39.11
C LEU A 215 54.84 -40.70 39.77
N LYS A 216 54.79 -39.37 39.90
CA LYS A 216 55.79 -38.60 40.67
C LYS A 216 55.80 -39.00 42.15
N GLY A 217 54.62 -39.22 42.74
CA GLY A 217 54.49 -39.71 44.12
C GLY A 217 55.09 -41.11 44.29
N GLU A 218 54.76 -42.05 43.40
CA GLU A 218 55.32 -43.41 43.41
C GLU A 218 56.84 -43.39 43.27
N LYS A 219 57.37 -42.59 42.34
CA LYS A 219 58.83 -42.41 42.18
C LYS A 219 59.50 -41.96 43.48
N LEU A 220 58.91 -40.99 44.19
CA LEU A 220 59.45 -40.51 45.47
C LEU A 220 59.43 -41.61 46.53
N ALA A 221 58.33 -42.36 46.64
CA ALA A 221 58.22 -43.47 47.58
C ALA A 221 59.26 -44.57 47.30
N HIS A 222 59.47 -44.92 46.03
CA HIS A 222 60.52 -45.87 45.62
C HIS A 222 61.93 -45.36 45.93
N LEU A 223 62.21 -44.07 45.71
CA LEU A 223 63.50 -43.47 46.08
C LEU A 223 63.76 -43.57 47.59
N SER A 224 62.78 -43.23 48.43
CA SER A 224 62.90 -43.39 49.88
C SER A 224 63.10 -44.86 50.29
N LYS A 225 62.44 -45.80 49.60
CA LYS A 225 62.63 -47.23 49.86
C LYS A 225 64.03 -47.70 49.50
N ILE A 226 64.57 -47.25 48.37
CA ILE A 226 65.96 -47.54 47.95
C ILE A 226 66.93 -47.03 49.00
N GLN A 227 66.80 -45.77 49.43
CA GLN A 227 67.66 -45.18 50.47
C GLN A 227 67.64 -46.00 51.77
N SER A 228 66.44 -46.39 52.24
CA SER A 228 66.30 -47.25 53.43
C SER A 228 67.01 -48.60 53.26
N MET A 229 66.93 -49.22 52.08
CA MET A 229 67.63 -50.50 51.81
C MET A 229 69.15 -50.32 51.72
N GLU A 230 69.62 -49.19 51.17
CA GLU A 230 71.05 -48.85 51.14
C GLU A 230 71.61 -48.67 52.55
N ASP A 231 70.86 -48.00 53.44
CA ASP A 231 71.23 -47.84 54.85
C ASP A 231 71.25 -49.19 55.59
N GLU A 232 70.21 -50.03 55.42
CA GLU A 232 70.16 -51.38 55.97
C GLU A 232 71.35 -52.24 55.51
N LEU A 233 71.69 -52.16 54.22
CA LEU A 233 72.84 -52.86 53.65
C LEU A 233 74.16 -52.39 54.28
N LYS A 234 74.32 -51.07 54.47
CA LYS A 234 75.50 -50.49 55.13
C LYS A 234 75.64 -50.98 56.57
N MET A 235 74.55 -50.96 57.35
CA MET A 235 74.55 -51.48 58.72
C MET A 235 74.90 -52.97 58.76
N SER A 236 74.37 -53.76 57.83
CA SER A 236 74.70 -55.20 57.72
C SER A 236 76.18 -55.43 57.38
N LEU A 237 76.76 -54.60 56.51
CA LEU A 237 78.19 -54.64 56.20
C LEU A 237 79.04 -54.29 57.42
N ASP A 238 78.71 -53.23 58.14
CA ASP A 238 79.42 -52.82 59.36
C ASP A 238 79.36 -53.93 60.43
N GLU A 239 78.19 -54.53 60.63
CA GLU A 239 78.01 -55.66 61.54
C GLU A 239 78.82 -56.88 61.11
N LYS A 240 78.84 -57.20 59.82
CA LYS A 240 79.70 -58.27 59.27
C LYS A 240 81.18 -58.01 59.56
N TYR A 241 81.66 -56.78 59.39
CA TYR A 241 83.05 -56.43 59.69
C TYR A 241 83.35 -56.54 61.20
N ARG A 242 82.41 -56.12 62.06
CA ARG A 242 82.51 -56.28 63.52
C ARG A 242 82.63 -57.76 63.90
N LEU A 243 81.74 -58.60 63.42
CA LEU A 243 81.76 -60.05 63.67
C LEU A 243 83.03 -60.71 63.13
N MET A 244 83.53 -60.29 61.97
CA MET A 244 84.79 -60.80 61.42
C MET A 244 85.99 -60.45 62.31
N LYS A 245 86.00 -59.24 62.89
CA LYS A 245 87.02 -58.83 63.87
C LYS A 245 86.92 -59.66 65.15
N GLU A 246 85.72 -59.80 65.73
CA GLU A 246 85.48 -60.63 66.91
C GLU A 246 85.89 -62.10 66.68
N LEU A 247 85.60 -62.65 65.50
CA LEU A 247 86.02 -64.00 65.11
C LEU A 247 87.55 -64.11 65.03
N LYS A 248 88.23 -63.10 64.48
CA LYS A 248 89.70 -63.05 64.42
C LYS A 248 90.31 -62.99 65.81
N ASP A 249 89.77 -62.13 66.67
CA ASP A 249 90.22 -61.96 68.05
C ASP A 249 89.99 -63.25 68.87
N SER A 250 88.82 -63.89 68.71
CA SER A 250 88.52 -65.20 69.31
C SER A 250 89.46 -66.31 68.81
N LYS A 251 89.76 -66.34 67.50
CA LYS A 251 90.72 -67.29 66.92
C LYS A 251 92.13 -67.10 67.49
N ASN A 252 92.57 -65.86 67.67
CA ASN A 252 93.85 -65.55 68.30
C ASN A 252 93.88 -66.03 69.76
N ALA A 253 92.84 -65.70 70.54
CA ALA A 253 92.71 -66.16 71.93
C ALA A 253 92.70 -67.70 72.03
N MET A 254 92.03 -68.41 71.12
CA MET A 254 92.09 -69.87 71.05
C MET A 254 93.51 -70.39 70.72
N SER A 255 94.23 -69.74 69.81
CA SER A 255 95.62 -70.10 69.49
C SER A 255 96.55 -69.90 70.68
N GLU A 256 96.35 -68.83 71.46
CA GLU A 256 97.08 -68.57 72.71
C GLU A 256 96.77 -69.63 73.76
N LEU A 257 95.48 -69.95 73.98
CA LEU A 257 95.06 -71.04 74.87
C LEU A 257 95.63 -72.40 74.44
N HIS A 258 95.65 -72.69 73.14
CA HIS A 258 96.24 -73.91 72.62
C HIS A 258 97.74 -73.98 72.87
N SER A 259 98.45 -72.86 72.67
CA SER A 259 99.88 -72.75 72.99
C SER A 259 100.16 -72.90 74.48
N ALA A 260 99.33 -72.29 75.34
CA ALA A 260 99.41 -72.42 76.80
C ALA A 260 99.09 -73.85 77.27
N LEU A 261 98.12 -74.52 76.64
CA LEU A 261 97.79 -75.92 76.91
C LEU A 261 98.96 -76.86 76.52
N GLU A 262 99.58 -76.66 75.37
CA GLU A 262 100.78 -77.41 75.00
C GLU A 262 101.97 -77.11 75.92
N GLY A 263 102.13 -75.85 76.34
CA GLY A 263 103.11 -75.46 77.35
C GLY A 263 102.89 -76.15 78.70
N THR A 264 101.65 -76.17 79.20
CA THR A 264 101.29 -76.86 80.45
C THR A 264 101.40 -78.37 80.33
N LYS A 265 101.03 -78.98 79.19
CA LYS A 265 101.31 -80.41 78.93
C LYS A 265 102.80 -80.72 78.97
N LEU A 266 103.64 -79.88 78.36
CA LEU A 266 105.09 -80.05 78.37
C LEU A 266 105.66 -79.89 79.79
N GLN A 267 105.13 -78.94 80.56
CA GLN A 267 105.51 -78.74 81.95
C GLN A 267 105.08 -79.92 82.83
N ALA A 268 103.84 -80.39 82.71
CA ALA A 268 103.33 -81.58 83.40
C ALA A 268 104.13 -82.84 83.02
N LYS A 269 104.54 -82.97 81.75
CA LYS A 269 105.44 -84.03 81.29
C LYS A 269 106.81 -83.90 81.96
N LYS A 270 107.40 -82.70 82.03
CA LYS A 270 108.68 -82.45 82.74
C LYS A 270 108.60 -82.76 84.24
N SER A 271 107.54 -82.36 84.94
CA SER A 271 107.36 -82.69 86.35
C SER A 271 107.06 -84.17 86.60
N PHE A 272 106.43 -84.88 85.65
CA PHE A 272 106.31 -86.34 85.71
C PHE A 272 107.68 -87.04 85.62
N TYR A 273 108.61 -86.53 84.80
CA TYR A 273 109.98 -87.04 84.72
C TYR A 273 110.83 -86.66 85.94
N GLN A 274 110.58 -85.51 86.61
CA GLN A 274 111.29 -85.14 87.84
C GLN A 274 110.83 -85.91 89.09
N VAL A 275 109.60 -86.45 89.12
CA VAL A 275 109.15 -87.34 90.21
C VAL A 275 109.69 -88.77 90.04
N GLY A 276 110.24 -89.12 88.87
CA GLY A 276 110.86 -90.42 88.60
C GLY A 276 112.33 -90.55 88.95
N ASP A 277 113.04 -89.44 89.24
CA ASP A 277 114.50 -89.43 89.49
C ASP A 277 114.88 -89.34 90.99
N ASP A 278 113.89 -89.33 91.90
CA ASP A 278 114.08 -89.42 93.36
C ASP A 278 113.71 -90.82 93.92
N SER A 279 114.01 -91.90 93.18
CA SER A 279 113.92 -93.29 93.64
C SER A 279 115.16 -94.11 93.27
#